data_AF-A0A4Y9EQ67-F1
#
_entry.id   AF-A0A4Y9EQ67-F1
#
_cell.length_a   1.000
_cell.length_b   1.000
_cell.length_c   1.000
_cell.angle_alpha   90.00
_cell.angle_beta   90.00
_cell.angle_gamma   90.00
#
_symmetry.space_group_name_H-M   'P 1'
#
loop_
_entity.id
_entity.type
_entity.pdbx_description
1 polymer ?
#
loop_
_entity_poly.entity_id
_entity_poly.type
_entity_poly.pdbx_seq_one_letter_code
_entity_poly.pdbx_strand_id
1 'polypeptide(L)'
;MNANPAATRNCLLAYALAWIASVAYLAATGGDWGFPLVSMAIFGITGSGLVLVLTRHTKAPAVPVRRPVVELGAVLAYLLVYATVFLGPVMAWTHSITDPRSHDIVTALVKLTAHVLLPVLLLLALRAPVRTLFDSGIERRGFWPVLLVVGGALIGLLAVVSPSLKQVAATGATLPTLLWAVPLNFVAISIVAGLNEEFLYRAVLQSRLAAVLRSPAGAIPVASIIFALAHWPGLYLRGGPGTDGWSTDPWQVAAFTIATLSPLSLMLGTAWWRTRSLLLVAALHGSVDFLPSLADFITTWAR
;
A
#
# COMPACT_ATOMS: atom_id res chain seq x y z
N MET A 1 1.33 26.16 4.13
CA MET A 1 0.57 26.17 2.85
C MET A 1 -0.91 26.17 3.19
N ASN A 2 -1.64 27.18 2.73
CA ASN A 2 -3.10 27.20 2.87
C ASN A 2 -3.67 26.09 1.99
N ALA A 3 -4.54 25.25 2.56
CA ALA A 3 -5.18 24.17 1.81
C ALA A 3 -6.11 24.77 0.73
N ASN A 4 -6.08 24.22 -0.48
CA ASN A 4 -7.05 24.56 -1.53
C ASN A 4 -8.30 23.67 -1.38
N PRO A 5 -9.42 24.17 -0.82
CA PRO A 5 -10.62 23.36 -0.62
C PRO A 5 -11.26 22.92 -1.94
N ALA A 6 -11.18 23.74 -2.99
CA ALA A 6 -11.69 23.40 -4.31
C ALA A 6 -10.93 22.22 -4.93
N ALA A 7 -9.59 22.21 -4.81
CA ALA A 7 -8.78 21.07 -5.26
C ALA A 7 -9.15 19.79 -4.51
N THR A 8 -9.34 19.87 -3.19
CA THR A 8 -9.77 18.73 -2.36
C THR A 8 -11.08 18.14 -2.85
N ARG A 9 -12.10 18.99 -3.04
CA ARG A 9 -13.42 18.58 -3.53
C ARG A 9 -13.33 17.94 -4.90
N ASN A 10 -12.61 18.56 -5.84
CA ASN A 10 -12.49 18.07 -7.21
C ASN A 10 -11.78 16.70 -7.27
N CYS A 11 -10.71 16.51 -6.48
CA CYS A 11 -10.01 15.22 -6.42
C CYS A 11 -10.87 14.11 -5.79
N LEU A 12 -11.67 14.43 -4.77
CA LEU A 12 -12.61 13.46 -4.19
C LEU A 12 -13.73 13.08 -5.16
N LEU A 13 -14.29 14.06 -5.90
CA LEU A 13 -15.30 13.80 -6.92
C LEU A 13 -14.73 12.94 -8.06
N ALA A 14 -13.54 13.27 -8.55
CA ALA A 14 -12.87 12.48 -9.59
C ALA A 14 -12.62 11.03 -9.12
N TYR A 15 -12.21 10.85 -7.86
CA TYR A 15 -12.05 9.52 -7.28
C TYR A 15 -13.37 8.75 -7.16
N ALA A 16 -14.41 9.39 -6.64
CA ALA A 16 -15.72 8.77 -6.52
C ALA A 16 -16.25 8.32 -7.88
N LEU A 17 -16.12 9.17 -8.91
CA LEU A 17 -16.50 8.82 -10.28
C LEU A 17 -15.69 7.65 -10.83
N ALA A 18 -14.36 7.66 -10.67
CA ALA A 18 -13.51 6.56 -11.12
C ALA A 18 -13.86 5.24 -10.43
N TRP A 19 -14.02 5.25 -9.10
CA TRP A 19 -14.37 4.07 -8.33
C TRP A 19 -15.79 3.55 -8.68
N ILE A 20 -16.79 4.42 -8.77
CA ILE A 20 -18.15 4.04 -9.18
C ILE A 20 -18.15 3.45 -10.59
N ALA A 21 -17.43 4.07 -11.55
CA ALA A 21 -17.32 3.57 -12.90
C ALA A 21 -16.65 2.18 -12.94
N SER A 22 -15.61 1.95 -12.13
CA SER A 22 -14.97 0.64 -12.01
C SER A 22 -15.91 -0.42 -11.44
N VAL A 23 -16.64 -0.12 -10.36
CA VAL A 23 -17.61 -1.05 -9.77
C VAL A 23 -18.74 -1.36 -10.76
N ALA A 24 -19.29 -0.35 -11.43
CA ALA A 24 -20.32 -0.52 -12.43
C ALA A 24 -19.84 -1.36 -13.63
N TYR A 25 -18.59 -1.15 -14.06
CA TYR A 25 -17.97 -1.94 -15.11
C TYR A 25 -17.82 -3.41 -14.71
N LEU A 26 -17.33 -3.69 -13.50
CA LEU A 26 -17.23 -5.06 -12.97
C LEU A 26 -18.60 -5.73 -12.94
N ALA A 27 -19.63 -5.03 -12.44
CA ALA A 27 -21.00 -5.55 -12.41
C ALA A 27 -21.55 -5.84 -13.82
N ALA A 28 -21.31 -4.95 -14.78
CA ALA A 28 -21.80 -5.10 -16.15
C ALA A 28 -21.07 -6.20 -16.95
N THR A 29 -19.82 -6.50 -16.61
CA THR A 29 -18.96 -7.49 -17.29
C THR A 29 -18.89 -8.84 -16.56
N GLY A 30 -19.64 -9.00 -15.47
CA GLY A 30 -19.66 -10.24 -14.68
C GLY A 30 -18.43 -10.47 -13.79
N GLY A 31 -17.64 -9.42 -13.52
CA GLY A 31 -16.54 -9.47 -12.56
C GLY A 31 -17.04 -9.35 -11.11
N ASP A 32 -16.17 -9.66 -10.15
CA ASP A 32 -16.50 -9.48 -8.73
C ASP A 32 -16.59 -7.99 -8.36
N TRP A 33 -17.82 -7.51 -8.19
CA TRP A 33 -18.13 -6.16 -7.72
C TRP A 33 -18.55 -6.13 -6.24
N GLY A 34 -18.78 -7.29 -5.62
CA GLY A 34 -19.24 -7.40 -4.23
C GLY A 34 -18.12 -7.09 -3.24
N PHE A 35 -16.94 -7.69 -3.43
CA PHE A 35 -15.78 -7.40 -2.58
C PHE A 35 -15.36 -5.93 -2.60
N PRO A 36 -15.30 -5.23 -3.76
CA PRO A 36 -15.06 -3.79 -3.81
C PRO A 36 -15.97 -2.93 -2.91
N LEU A 37 -17.27 -3.25 -2.82
CA LEU A 37 -18.19 -2.50 -1.95
C LEU A 37 -17.82 -2.69 -0.47
N VAL A 38 -17.50 -3.92 -0.09
CA VAL A 38 -17.04 -4.24 1.28
C VAL A 38 -15.71 -3.55 1.57
N SER A 39 -14.75 -3.58 0.64
CA SER A 39 -13.46 -2.89 0.73
C SER A 39 -13.63 -1.38 0.92
N MET A 40 -14.53 -0.75 0.17
CA MET A 40 -14.86 0.68 0.34
C MET A 40 -15.46 0.98 1.71
N ALA A 41 -16.42 0.17 2.16
CA ALA A 41 -17.07 0.37 3.45
C ALA A 41 -16.07 0.22 4.62
N ILE A 42 -15.24 -0.82 4.58
CA ILE A 42 -14.28 -1.14 5.64
C ILE A 42 -13.09 -0.18 5.60
N PHE A 43 -12.36 -0.10 4.50
CA PHE A 43 -11.10 0.66 4.46
C PHE A 43 -11.33 2.12 4.05
N GLY A 44 -12.08 2.33 2.97
CA GLY A 44 -12.30 3.66 2.40
C GLY A 44 -13.02 4.60 3.37
N ILE A 45 -14.10 4.13 4.00
CA ILE A 45 -14.95 4.94 4.88
C ILE A 45 -14.59 4.71 6.35
N THR A 46 -14.76 3.48 6.86
CA THR A 46 -14.63 3.20 8.31
C THR A 46 -13.20 3.36 8.79
N GLY A 47 -12.23 2.73 8.12
CA GLY A 47 -10.81 2.80 8.43
C GLY A 47 -10.27 4.23 8.35
N SER A 48 -10.52 4.94 7.25
CA SER A 48 -10.15 6.35 7.11
C SER A 48 -10.79 7.22 8.20
N GLY A 49 -12.07 7.00 8.52
CA GLY A 49 -12.79 7.71 9.58
C GLY A 49 -12.17 7.49 10.97
N LEU A 50 -11.85 6.24 11.31
CA LEU A 50 -11.17 5.89 12.56
C LEU A 50 -9.80 6.57 12.66
N VAL A 51 -9.02 6.57 11.57
CA VAL A 51 -7.73 7.28 11.51
C VAL A 51 -7.94 8.78 11.79
N LEU A 52 -8.93 9.43 11.18
CA LEU A 52 -9.21 10.85 11.41
C LEU A 52 -9.57 11.13 12.88
N VAL A 53 -10.41 10.31 13.49
CA VAL A 53 -10.82 10.44 14.89
C VAL A 53 -9.62 10.26 15.83
N LEU A 54 -8.85 9.18 15.65
CA LEU A 54 -7.71 8.84 16.50
C LEU A 54 -6.53 9.83 16.37
N THR A 55 -6.46 10.56 15.25
CA THR A 55 -5.41 11.55 14.97
C THR A 55 -5.89 13.01 15.06
N ARG A 56 -7.10 13.28 15.56
CA ARG A 56 -7.70 14.64 15.53
C ARG A 56 -6.84 15.74 16.19
N HIS A 57 -5.96 15.37 17.11
CA HIS A 57 -5.04 16.28 17.81
C HIS A 57 -3.56 16.08 17.43
N THR A 58 -3.27 15.32 16.39
CA THR A 58 -1.90 15.11 15.90
C THR A 58 -1.43 16.33 15.12
N LYS A 59 -0.21 16.78 15.40
CA LYS A 59 0.49 17.82 14.63
C LYS A 59 1.52 17.14 13.73
N ALA A 60 1.12 16.83 12.50
CA ALA A 60 2.02 16.27 11.51
C ALA A 60 3.06 17.30 11.03
N PRO A 61 4.37 16.96 10.97
CA PRO A 61 5.38 17.83 10.41
C PRO A 61 5.16 18.06 8.91
N ALA A 62 5.65 19.19 8.39
CA ALA A 62 5.64 19.44 6.96
C ALA A 62 6.69 18.58 6.25
N VAL A 63 6.35 18.05 5.07
CA VAL A 63 7.32 17.42 4.15
C VAL A 63 7.68 18.47 3.10
N PRO A 64 8.90 19.04 3.14
CA PRO A 64 9.31 20.07 2.18
C PRO A 64 9.49 19.46 0.78
N VAL A 65 8.85 20.08 -0.22
CA VAL A 65 8.99 19.75 -1.64
C VAL A 65 9.42 21.04 -2.34
N ARG A 66 10.68 21.08 -2.82
CA ARG A 66 11.29 22.33 -3.31
C ARG A 66 10.83 22.66 -4.72
N ARG A 67 10.67 21.64 -5.57
CA ARG A 67 10.28 21.79 -6.97
C ARG A 67 9.10 20.88 -7.28
N PRO A 68 7.88 21.19 -6.79
CA PRO A 68 6.75 20.26 -6.79
C PRO A 68 6.45 19.62 -8.14
N VAL A 69 6.40 20.42 -9.21
CA VAL A 69 6.07 19.94 -10.56
C VAL A 69 7.19 19.04 -11.11
N VAL A 70 8.45 19.45 -10.98
CA VAL A 70 9.61 18.69 -11.48
C VAL A 70 9.79 17.38 -10.71
N GLU A 71 9.70 17.44 -9.38
CA GLU A 71 9.79 16.24 -8.54
C GLU A 71 8.64 15.27 -8.82
N LEU A 72 7.41 15.77 -8.96
CA LEU A 72 6.27 14.92 -9.31
C LEU A 72 6.44 14.29 -10.70
N GLY A 73 6.82 15.08 -11.71
CA GLY A 73 7.03 14.58 -13.07
C GLY A 73 8.08 13.47 -13.12
N ALA A 74 9.19 13.64 -12.40
CA ALA A 74 10.22 12.61 -12.29
C ALA A 74 9.73 11.34 -11.57
N VAL A 75 8.95 11.48 -10.49
CA VAL A 75 8.35 10.34 -9.78
C VAL A 75 7.35 9.60 -10.66
N LEU A 76 6.52 10.31 -11.43
CA LEU A 76 5.56 9.69 -12.36
C LEU A 76 6.28 8.97 -13.51
N ALA A 77 7.35 9.54 -14.05
CA ALA A 77 8.19 8.88 -15.04
C ALA A 77 8.86 7.62 -14.47
N TYR A 78 9.36 7.70 -13.23
CA TYR A 78 9.87 6.54 -12.51
C TYR A 78 8.79 5.46 -12.32
N LEU A 79 7.57 5.83 -11.92
CA LEU A 79 6.46 4.89 -11.73
C LEU A 79 6.05 4.20 -13.04
N LEU A 80 6.14 4.88 -14.18
CA LEU A 80 5.89 4.28 -15.49
C LEU A 80 6.95 3.21 -15.84
N VAL A 81 8.23 3.52 -15.61
CA VAL A 81 9.32 2.55 -15.79
C VAL A 81 9.19 1.39 -14.80
N TYR A 82 8.87 1.69 -13.54
CA TYR A 82 8.62 0.68 -12.51
C TYR A 82 7.47 -0.25 -12.92
N ALA A 83 6.33 0.27 -13.35
CA ALA A 83 5.16 -0.53 -13.68
C ALA A 83 5.39 -1.45 -14.90
N THR A 84 6.28 -1.07 -15.82
CA THR A 84 6.55 -1.81 -17.06
C THR A 84 7.76 -2.73 -16.95
N VAL A 85 8.86 -2.25 -16.36
CA VAL A 85 10.14 -2.99 -16.27
C VAL A 85 10.23 -3.77 -14.97
N PHE A 86 10.00 -3.11 -13.83
CA PHE A 86 10.15 -3.77 -12.53
C PHE A 86 9.07 -4.82 -12.34
N LEU A 87 7.80 -4.43 -12.45
CA LEU A 87 6.71 -5.39 -12.30
C LEU A 87 6.69 -6.44 -13.41
N GLY A 88 7.21 -6.16 -14.60
CA GLY A 88 7.29 -7.16 -15.67
C GLY A 88 8.53 -8.06 -15.55
N PRO A 89 9.56 -7.85 -16.40
CA PRO A 89 10.73 -8.73 -16.48
C PRO A 89 11.47 -8.98 -15.15
N VAL A 90 11.63 -7.96 -14.30
CA VAL A 90 12.41 -8.13 -13.06
C VAL A 90 11.71 -9.06 -12.08
N MET A 91 10.40 -8.87 -11.86
CA MET A 91 9.64 -9.79 -11.01
C MET A 91 9.50 -11.19 -11.64
N ALA A 92 9.40 -11.29 -12.97
CA ALA A 92 9.43 -12.60 -13.64
C ALA A 92 10.76 -13.34 -13.39
N TRP A 93 11.88 -12.62 -13.40
CA TRP A 93 13.18 -13.18 -13.05
C TRP A 93 13.25 -13.62 -11.59
N THR A 94 12.76 -12.82 -10.63
CA THR A 94 12.77 -13.26 -9.22
C THR A 94 11.99 -14.56 -9.06
N HIS A 95 10.82 -14.70 -9.69
CA HIS A 95 10.01 -15.93 -9.66
C HIS A 95 10.68 -17.16 -10.29
N SER A 96 11.77 -17.00 -11.05
CA SER A 96 12.56 -18.13 -11.57
C SER A 96 13.49 -18.75 -10.52
N ILE A 97 13.65 -18.12 -9.36
CA ILE A 97 14.47 -18.64 -8.25
C ILE A 97 13.67 -19.73 -7.53
N THR A 98 14.17 -20.97 -7.60
CA THR A 98 13.45 -22.16 -7.10
C THR A 98 13.63 -22.40 -5.61
N ASP A 99 14.76 -22.00 -5.02
CA ASP A 99 14.97 -22.09 -3.57
C ASP A 99 14.12 -21.03 -2.84
N PRO A 100 13.17 -21.41 -1.96
CA PRO A 100 12.23 -20.46 -1.35
C PRO A 100 12.91 -19.38 -0.50
N ARG A 101 13.96 -19.73 0.25
CA ARG A 101 14.68 -18.77 1.11
C ARG A 101 15.43 -17.74 0.26
N SER A 102 16.12 -18.20 -0.77
CA SER A 102 16.81 -17.33 -1.74
C SER A 102 15.82 -16.45 -2.48
N HIS A 103 14.68 -17.01 -2.91
CA HIS A 103 13.60 -16.27 -3.55
C HIS A 103 13.10 -15.12 -2.67
N ASP A 104 12.80 -15.38 -1.39
CA ASP A 104 12.31 -14.38 -0.45
C ASP A 104 13.33 -13.27 -0.20
N ILE A 105 14.59 -13.64 0.06
CA ILE A 105 15.68 -12.67 0.29
C ILE A 105 15.89 -11.80 -0.95
N VAL A 106 16.03 -12.40 -2.13
CA VAL A 106 16.29 -11.67 -3.37
C VAL A 106 15.10 -10.78 -3.72
N THR A 107 13.88 -11.28 -3.60
CA THR A 107 12.66 -10.49 -3.84
C THR A 107 12.58 -9.31 -2.88
N ALA A 108 12.89 -9.49 -1.59
CA ALA A 108 12.92 -8.42 -0.61
C ALA A 108 13.96 -7.34 -0.96
N LEU A 109 15.18 -7.73 -1.33
CA LEU A 109 16.26 -6.81 -1.72
C LEU A 109 15.92 -6.03 -3.01
N VAL A 110 15.36 -6.73 -3.99
CA VAL A 110 14.93 -6.15 -5.27
C VAL A 110 13.78 -5.15 -5.04
N LYS A 111 12.79 -5.50 -4.21
CA LYS A 111 11.71 -4.59 -3.82
C LYS A 111 12.23 -3.38 -3.03
N LEU A 112 13.13 -3.56 -2.05
CA LEU A 112 13.75 -2.45 -1.31
C LEU A 112 14.53 -1.51 -2.23
N THR A 113 15.25 -2.09 -3.19
CA THR A 113 15.99 -1.31 -4.19
C THR A 113 15.04 -0.47 -5.04
N ALA A 114 14.01 -1.09 -5.59
CA ALA A 114 13.04 -0.40 -6.43
C ALA A 114 12.23 0.64 -5.65
N HIS A 115 11.66 0.28 -4.50
CA HIS A 115 10.70 1.16 -3.86
C HIS A 115 11.33 2.21 -2.95
N VAL A 116 12.52 1.95 -2.40
CA VAL A 116 13.18 2.86 -1.45
C VAL A 116 14.44 3.47 -2.05
N LEU A 117 15.42 2.64 -2.42
CA LEU A 117 16.74 3.13 -2.83
C LEU A 117 16.67 3.99 -4.10
N LEU A 118 16.06 3.50 -5.18
CA LEU A 118 15.99 4.23 -6.45
C LEU A 118 15.20 5.55 -6.32
N PRO A 119 14.04 5.62 -5.65
CA PRO A 119 13.36 6.88 -5.38
C PRO A 119 14.17 7.84 -4.50
N VAL A 120 14.91 7.34 -3.51
CA VAL A 120 15.85 8.18 -2.74
C VAL A 120 16.92 8.77 -3.67
N LEU A 121 17.58 7.96 -4.49
CA LEU A 121 18.61 8.41 -5.42
C LEU A 121 18.06 9.43 -6.43
N LEU A 122 16.86 9.18 -6.97
CA LEU A 122 16.15 10.10 -7.85
C LEU A 122 15.92 11.46 -7.17
N LEU A 123 15.42 11.45 -5.94
CA LEU A 123 15.17 12.68 -5.18
C LEU A 123 16.46 13.41 -4.80
N LEU A 124 17.52 12.68 -4.46
CA LEU A 124 18.86 13.25 -4.21
C LEU A 124 19.42 13.90 -5.47
N ALA A 125 19.28 13.27 -6.65
CA ALA A 125 19.66 13.86 -7.94
C ALA A 125 18.87 15.16 -8.21
N LEU A 126 17.62 15.22 -7.77
CA LEU A 126 16.79 16.43 -7.78
C LEU A 126 17.05 17.36 -6.59
N ARG A 127 18.09 17.15 -5.78
CA ARG A 127 18.44 17.96 -4.59
C ARG A 127 17.25 18.16 -3.63
N ALA A 128 16.33 17.19 -3.60
CA ALA A 128 15.18 17.18 -2.72
C ALA A 128 15.57 16.64 -1.33
N PRO A 129 15.00 17.17 -0.24
CA PRO A 129 15.27 16.66 1.11
C PRO A 129 14.63 15.28 1.31
N VAL A 130 15.45 14.26 1.56
CA VAL A 130 14.98 12.88 1.77
C VAL A 130 14.83 12.50 3.25
N ARG A 131 15.57 13.14 4.16
CA ARG A 131 15.57 12.80 5.60
C ARG A 131 14.17 12.84 6.22
N THR A 132 13.35 13.82 5.82
CA THR A 132 11.98 13.99 6.33
C THR A 132 11.01 12.90 5.85
N LEU A 133 11.41 12.08 4.87
CA LEU A 133 10.60 10.97 4.36
C LEU A 133 10.71 9.73 5.26
N PHE A 134 11.79 9.62 6.05
CA PHE A 134 12.06 8.51 6.96
C PHE A 134 11.63 8.80 8.40
N ASP A 135 10.74 9.77 8.59
CA ASP A 135 10.25 10.12 9.91
C ASP A 135 9.42 8.96 10.51
N SER A 136 9.90 8.40 11.62
CA SER A 136 9.21 7.29 12.29
C SER A 136 7.92 7.73 12.97
N GLY A 137 7.83 8.96 13.45
CA GLY A 137 6.68 9.49 14.17
C GLY A 137 6.20 8.71 15.39
N ILE A 138 7.03 7.80 15.93
CA ILE A 138 6.64 6.88 17.00
C ILE A 138 6.20 7.59 18.29
N GLU A 139 6.79 8.75 18.56
CA GLU A 139 6.47 9.59 19.72
C GLU A 139 5.25 10.51 19.49
N ARG A 140 4.72 10.57 18.26
CA ARG A 140 3.60 11.46 17.96
C ARG A 140 2.30 10.92 18.51
N ARG A 141 1.51 11.83 19.08
CA ARG A 141 0.12 11.55 19.47
C ARG A 141 -0.64 10.95 18.28
N GLY A 142 -1.34 9.85 18.51
CA GLY A 142 -2.08 9.13 17.48
C GLY A 142 -1.31 7.97 16.84
N PHE A 143 0.02 7.88 16.97
CA PHE A 143 0.78 6.72 16.46
C PHE A 143 0.25 5.40 17.06
N TRP A 144 0.37 5.24 18.38
CA TRP A 144 -0.03 4.01 19.06
C TRP A 144 -1.53 3.74 19.00
N PRO A 145 -2.44 4.70 19.24
CA PRO A 145 -3.87 4.45 19.10
C PRO A 145 -4.26 3.97 17.70
N VAL A 146 -3.71 4.58 16.64
CA VAL A 146 -3.98 4.12 15.27
C VAL A 146 -3.40 2.73 15.03
N LEU A 147 -2.15 2.47 15.39
CA LEU A 147 -1.52 1.17 15.20
C LEU A 147 -2.29 0.05 15.92
N LEU A 148 -2.63 0.26 17.19
CA LEU A 148 -3.30 -0.76 18.01
C LEU A 148 -4.76 -0.96 17.59
N VAL A 149 -5.52 0.11 17.37
CA VAL A 149 -6.95 0.00 17.06
C VAL A 149 -7.16 -0.39 15.59
N VAL A 150 -6.54 0.34 14.66
CA VAL A 150 -6.72 0.07 13.22
C VAL A 150 -5.94 -1.20 12.85
N GLY A 151 -4.66 -1.32 13.21
CA GLY A 151 -3.88 -2.53 12.94
C GLY A 151 -4.48 -3.79 13.58
N GLY A 152 -4.93 -3.70 14.84
CA GLY A 152 -5.65 -4.79 15.50
C GLY A 152 -6.96 -5.16 14.81
N ALA A 153 -7.74 -4.18 14.36
CA ALA A 153 -8.96 -4.42 13.59
C ALA A 153 -8.68 -5.07 12.22
N LEU A 154 -7.59 -4.69 11.54
CA LEU A 154 -7.17 -5.30 10.27
C LEU A 154 -6.81 -6.78 10.46
N ILE A 155 -5.98 -7.09 11.47
CA ILE A 155 -5.61 -8.47 11.80
C ILE A 155 -6.84 -9.27 12.23
N GLY A 156 -7.71 -8.69 13.08
CA GLY A 156 -8.94 -9.32 13.52
C GLY A 156 -9.92 -9.61 12.39
N LEU A 157 -10.06 -8.68 11.44
CA LEU A 157 -10.87 -8.89 10.23
C LEU A 157 -10.32 -10.06 9.42
N LEU A 158 -9.02 -10.07 9.11
CA LEU A 158 -8.39 -11.13 8.34
C LEU A 158 -8.47 -12.50 9.02
N ALA A 159 -8.38 -12.54 10.34
CA ALA A 159 -8.59 -13.76 11.11
C ALA A 159 -9.99 -14.38 10.89
N VAL A 160 -10.98 -13.58 10.50
CA VAL A 160 -12.38 -14.03 10.28
C VAL A 160 -12.67 -14.25 8.80
N VAL A 161 -12.26 -13.33 7.92
CA VAL A 161 -12.69 -13.32 6.51
C VAL A 161 -11.72 -14.02 5.56
N SER A 162 -10.48 -14.27 5.98
CA SER A 162 -9.47 -14.93 5.15
C SER A 162 -9.26 -16.39 5.58
N PRO A 163 -8.72 -17.26 4.69
CA PRO A 163 -8.34 -18.62 5.05
C PRO A 163 -7.02 -18.69 5.86
N SER A 164 -6.40 -17.57 6.19
CA SER A 164 -5.02 -17.52 6.72
C SER A 164 -4.83 -18.33 8.00
N LEU A 165 -5.76 -18.28 8.96
CA LEU A 165 -5.62 -19.07 10.19
C LEU A 165 -5.70 -20.58 9.93
N LYS A 166 -6.49 -21.01 8.93
CA LYS A 166 -6.54 -22.43 8.51
C LYS A 166 -5.23 -22.83 7.84
N GLN A 167 -4.65 -21.97 7.01
CA GLN A 167 -3.37 -22.20 6.36
C GLN A 167 -2.23 -22.28 7.39
N VAL A 168 -2.22 -21.39 8.40
CA VAL A 168 -1.27 -21.45 9.52
C VAL A 168 -1.45 -22.72 10.33
N ALA A 169 -2.68 -23.14 10.63
CA ALA A 169 -2.94 -24.40 11.32
C ALA A 169 -2.44 -25.62 10.51
N ALA A 170 -2.59 -25.58 9.18
CA ALA A 170 -2.14 -26.64 8.29
C ALA A 170 -0.60 -26.79 8.24
N THR A 171 0.17 -25.79 8.68
CA THR A 171 1.62 -25.93 8.84
C THR A 171 2.01 -26.78 10.05
N GLY A 172 1.07 -27.19 10.90
CA GLY A 172 1.37 -27.98 12.11
C GLY A 172 2.38 -27.30 13.05
N ALA A 173 2.51 -25.97 12.99
CA ALA A 173 3.46 -25.23 13.79
C ALA A 173 3.19 -25.41 15.29
N THR A 174 4.25 -25.70 16.04
CA THR A 174 4.18 -25.80 17.50
C THR A 174 4.16 -24.41 18.14
N LEU A 175 3.74 -24.31 19.40
CA LEU A 175 3.79 -23.05 20.15
C LEU A 175 5.21 -22.43 20.17
N PRO A 176 6.31 -23.18 20.41
CA PRO A 176 7.67 -22.65 20.28
C PRO A 176 7.97 -22.02 18.92
N THR A 177 7.52 -22.64 17.82
CA THR A 177 7.67 -22.07 16.47
C THR A 177 6.89 -20.75 16.33
N LEU A 178 5.64 -20.72 16.80
CA LEU A 178 4.78 -19.55 16.70
C LEU A 178 5.32 -18.35 17.51
N LEU A 179 5.93 -18.60 18.67
CA LEU A 179 6.47 -17.54 19.54
C LEU A 179 7.52 -16.66 18.85
N TRP A 180 8.31 -17.19 17.93
CA TRP A 180 9.27 -16.40 17.14
C TRP A 180 8.76 -16.09 15.73
N ALA A 181 8.03 -17.01 15.09
CA ALA A 181 7.61 -16.83 13.70
C ALA A 181 6.60 -15.70 13.54
N VAL A 182 5.66 -15.54 14.48
CA VAL A 182 4.68 -14.46 14.49
C VAL A 182 5.35 -13.07 14.53
N PRO A 183 6.17 -12.74 15.54
CA PRO A 183 6.79 -11.41 15.59
C PRO A 183 7.79 -11.18 14.45
N LEU A 184 8.57 -12.19 14.04
CA LEU A 184 9.50 -12.02 12.92
C LEU A 184 8.80 -11.85 11.59
N ASN A 185 7.72 -12.60 11.31
CA ASN A 185 6.92 -12.41 10.10
C ASN A 185 6.30 -11.02 10.06
N PHE A 186 5.73 -10.53 11.17
CA PHE A 186 5.16 -9.18 11.22
C PHE A 186 6.19 -8.10 10.88
N VAL A 187 7.41 -8.21 11.43
CA VAL A 187 8.51 -7.29 11.11
C VAL A 187 8.93 -7.44 9.66
N ALA A 188 9.13 -8.66 9.18
CA ALA A 188 9.57 -8.95 7.83
C ALA A 188 8.57 -8.42 6.79
N ILE A 189 7.28 -8.70 6.93
CA ILE A 189 6.27 -8.26 5.98
C ILE A 189 6.02 -6.74 6.05
N SER A 190 6.14 -6.14 7.24
CA SER A 190 6.11 -4.68 7.40
C SER A 190 7.27 -4.00 6.68
N ILE A 191 8.40 -4.67 6.48
CA ILE A 191 9.53 -4.16 5.67
C ILE A 191 9.31 -4.47 4.18
N VAL A 192 9.00 -5.72 3.85
CA VAL A 192 8.98 -6.21 2.46
C VAL A 192 7.79 -5.69 1.67
N ALA A 193 6.61 -5.57 2.28
CA ALA A 193 5.44 -4.98 1.65
C ALA A 193 5.24 -3.55 2.15
N GLY A 194 5.10 -3.39 3.47
CA GLY A 194 4.73 -2.11 4.08
C GLY A 194 5.72 -0.97 3.79
N LEU A 195 6.98 -1.08 4.21
CA LEU A 195 7.96 -0.01 4.03
C LEU A 195 8.20 0.29 2.56
N ASN A 196 8.32 -0.76 1.75
CA ASN A 196 8.55 -0.63 0.31
C ASN A 196 7.45 0.22 -0.33
N GLU A 197 6.21 -0.25 -0.27
CA GLU A 197 5.13 0.44 -0.97
C GLU A 197 4.80 1.79 -0.33
N GLU A 198 4.74 1.87 1.00
CA GLU A 198 4.34 3.10 1.66
C GLU A 198 5.41 4.21 1.56
N PHE A 199 6.69 3.87 1.44
CA PHE A 199 7.72 4.86 1.13
C PHE A 199 7.48 5.46 -0.25
N LEU A 200 7.30 4.64 -1.29
CA LEU A 200 7.11 5.12 -2.66
C LEU A 200 5.78 5.88 -2.83
N TYR A 201 4.67 5.33 -2.36
CA TYR A 201 3.35 5.90 -2.64
C TYR A 201 2.93 6.99 -1.65
N ARG A 202 3.29 6.87 -0.36
CA ARG A 202 2.92 7.89 0.64
C ARG A 202 4.01 8.92 0.82
N ALA A 203 5.19 8.47 1.23
CA ALA A 203 6.26 9.41 1.54
C ALA A 203 6.72 10.14 0.28
N VAL A 204 6.90 9.41 -0.82
CA VAL A 204 7.33 9.98 -2.10
C VAL A 204 6.18 10.63 -2.86
N LEU A 205 5.33 9.84 -3.52
CA LEU A 205 4.31 10.32 -4.46
C LEU A 205 3.27 11.26 -3.82
N GLN A 206 2.59 10.83 -2.75
CA GLN A 206 1.51 11.62 -2.13
C GLN A 206 2.01 12.97 -1.59
N SER A 207 3.23 13.06 -1.07
CA SER A 207 3.80 14.34 -0.61
C SER A 207 4.01 15.34 -1.76
N ARG A 208 4.42 14.87 -2.94
CA ARG A 208 4.60 15.74 -4.13
C ARG A 208 3.26 16.14 -4.73
N LEU A 209 2.31 15.20 -4.82
CA LEU A 209 0.93 15.51 -5.21
C LEU A 209 0.32 16.58 -4.28
N ALA A 210 0.53 16.47 -2.96
CA ALA A 210 0.05 17.46 -2.00
C ALA A 210 0.65 18.85 -2.24
N ALA A 211 1.91 18.90 -2.62
CA ALA A 211 2.60 20.14 -2.94
C ALA A 211 2.09 20.79 -4.24
N VAL A 212 1.90 19.99 -5.32
CA VAL A 212 1.38 20.46 -6.62
C VAL A 212 -0.07 20.91 -6.51
N LEU A 213 -0.94 20.09 -5.90
CA LEU A 213 -2.37 20.38 -5.74
C LEU A 213 -2.65 21.47 -4.70
N ARG A 214 -1.64 21.84 -3.91
CA ARG A 214 -1.79 22.66 -2.71
C ARG A 214 -2.87 22.13 -1.76
N SER A 215 -3.04 20.81 -1.72
CA SER A 215 -4.01 20.13 -0.89
C SER A 215 -3.49 18.75 -0.46
N PRO A 216 -3.07 18.61 0.81
CA PRO A 216 -2.71 17.30 1.36
C PRO A 216 -3.85 16.29 1.34
N ALA A 217 -5.09 16.73 1.56
CA ALA A 217 -6.27 15.87 1.52
C ALA A 217 -6.63 15.47 0.08
N GLY A 218 -6.54 16.40 -0.88
CA GLY A 218 -6.77 16.11 -2.30
C GLY A 218 -5.73 15.18 -2.92
N ALA A 219 -4.52 15.12 -2.37
CA ALA A 219 -3.48 14.19 -2.82
C ALA A 219 -3.77 12.73 -2.48
N ILE A 220 -4.56 12.45 -1.43
CA ILE A 220 -4.91 11.08 -1.01
C ILE A 220 -5.62 10.33 -2.15
N PRO A 221 -6.80 10.76 -2.65
CA PRO A 221 -7.52 10.04 -3.70
C PRO A 221 -6.71 9.86 -5.00
N VAL A 222 -5.91 10.86 -5.38
CA VAL A 222 -5.07 10.78 -6.58
C VAL A 222 -3.96 9.75 -6.41
N ALA A 223 -3.26 9.77 -5.27
CA ALA A 223 -2.25 8.76 -4.96
C ALA A 223 -2.86 7.35 -4.87
N SER A 224 -4.10 7.22 -4.37
CA SER A 224 -4.80 5.94 -4.26
C SER A 224 -5.16 5.33 -5.60
N ILE A 225 -5.57 6.13 -6.59
CA ILE A 225 -5.78 5.64 -7.97
C ILE A 225 -4.45 5.22 -8.61
N ILE A 226 -3.41 6.03 -8.48
CA ILE A 226 -2.09 5.70 -9.06
C ILE A 226 -1.53 4.42 -8.44
N PHE A 227 -1.64 4.27 -7.12
CA PHE A 227 -1.27 3.05 -6.40
C PHE A 227 -2.02 1.83 -6.96
N ALA A 228 -3.35 1.91 -7.06
CA ALA A 228 -4.17 0.83 -7.58
C ALA A 228 -3.79 0.46 -9.03
N LEU A 229 -3.65 1.45 -9.90
CA LEU A 229 -3.27 1.24 -11.29
C LEU A 229 -1.84 0.73 -11.47
N ALA A 230 -0.93 1.01 -10.52
CA ALA A 230 0.41 0.43 -10.57
C ALA A 230 0.38 -1.09 -10.45
N HIS A 231 -0.65 -1.67 -9.82
CA HIS A 231 -0.81 -3.13 -9.70
C HIS A 231 -1.42 -3.77 -10.95
N TRP A 232 -2.05 -2.98 -11.82
CA TRP A 232 -2.79 -3.48 -12.98
C TRP A 232 -1.91 -4.28 -13.96
N PRO A 233 -0.73 -3.79 -14.42
CA PRO A 233 0.10 -4.57 -15.33
C PRO A 233 0.56 -5.89 -14.73
N GLY A 234 0.91 -5.90 -13.45
CA GLY A 234 1.36 -7.11 -12.78
C GLY A 234 0.27 -8.17 -12.63
N LEU A 235 -0.93 -7.74 -12.22
CA LEU A 235 -2.08 -8.62 -12.07
C LEU A 235 -2.56 -9.17 -13.42
N TYR A 236 -2.53 -8.35 -14.49
CA TYR A 236 -2.91 -8.79 -15.82
C TYR A 236 -1.88 -9.73 -16.46
N LEU A 237 -0.58 -9.40 -16.38
CA LEU A 237 0.48 -10.16 -17.06
C LEU A 237 0.91 -11.43 -16.32
N ARG A 238 0.72 -11.51 -15.00
CA ARG A 238 1.16 -12.65 -14.18
C ARG A 238 0.03 -13.35 -13.41
N GLY A 239 -1.16 -12.77 -13.36
CA GLY A 239 -2.30 -13.44 -12.75
C GLY A 239 -2.72 -14.67 -13.56
N GLY A 240 -3.48 -15.55 -12.92
CA GLY A 240 -4.09 -16.71 -13.57
C GLY A 240 -5.41 -17.11 -12.91
N PRO A 241 -6.08 -18.15 -13.42
CA PRO A 241 -7.27 -18.70 -12.78
C PRO A 241 -7.02 -19.00 -11.30
N GLY A 242 -7.86 -18.45 -10.42
CA GLY A 242 -7.70 -18.56 -8.96
C GLY A 242 -6.96 -17.40 -8.28
N THR A 243 -6.47 -16.42 -9.04
CA THR A 243 -6.01 -15.13 -8.49
C THR A 243 -7.17 -14.15 -8.46
N ASP A 244 -7.43 -13.53 -7.31
CA ASP A 244 -8.49 -12.52 -7.18
C ASP A 244 -8.28 -11.36 -8.16
N GLY A 245 -9.33 -11.01 -8.89
CA GLY A 245 -9.30 -9.92 -9.87
C GLY A 245 -8.62 -10.25 -11.19
N TRP A 246 -8.21 -11.51 -11.42
CA TRP A 246 -7.72 -11.94 -12.72
C TRP A 246 -8.85 -11.96 -13.76
N SER A 247 -8.53 -11.52 -14.98
CA SER A 247 -9.39 -11.58 -16.16
C SER A 247 -8.54 -11.56 -17.43
N THR A 248 -9.07 -12.13 -18.50
CA THR A 248 -8.51 -11.98 -19.86
C THR A 248 -8.81 -10.60 -20.46
N ASP A 249 -9.76 -9.85 -19.89
CA ASP A 249 -10.02 -8.46 -20.26
C ASP A 249 -9.16 -7.51 -19.40
N PRO A 250 -8.20 -6.79 -20.00
CA PRO A 250 -7.35 -5.87 -19.26
C PRO A 250 -8.12 -4.75 -18.56
N TRP A 251 -9.28 -4.33 -19.08
CA TRP A 251 -10.09 -3.29 -18.46
C TRP A 251 -10.79 -3.78 -17.20
N GLN A 252 -11.22 -5.04 -17.17
CA GLN A 252 -11.78 -5.66 -15.98
C GLN A 252 -10.73 -5.74 -14.86
N VAL A 253 -9.48 -6.06 -15.19
CA VAL A 253 -8.38 -6.06 -14.20
C VAL A 253 -8.10 -4.65 -13.68
N ALA A 254 -8.06 -3.63 -14.55
CA ALA A 254 -7.87 -2.25 -14.12
C ALA A 254 -9.02 -1.74 -13.24
N ALA A 255 -10.26 -2.09 -13.59
CA ALA A 255 -11.44 -1.78 -12.79
C ALA A 255 -11.35 -2.47 -11.43
N PHE A 256 -10.97 -3.74 -11.38
CA PHE A 256 -10.77 -4.48 -10.13
C PHE A 256 -9.71 -3.82 -9.25
N THR A 257 -8.53 -3.46 -9.78
CA THR A 257 -7.50 -2.85 -8.94
C THR A 257 -7.95 -1.49 -8.37
N ILE A 258 -8.60 -0.63 -9.17
CA ILE A 258 -9.18 0.63 -8.68
C ILE A 258 -10.23 0.34 -7.61
N ALA A 259 -11.18 -0.55 -7.89
CA ALA A 259 -12.33 -0.78 -7.02
C ALA A 259 -11.94 -1.44 -5.70
N THR A 260 -10.96 -2.35 -5.73
CA THR A 260 -10.56 -3.19 -4.60
C THR A 260 -9.39 -2.64 -3.79
N LEU A 261 -8.33 -2.16 -4.44
CA LEU A 261 -7.08 -1.78 -3.76
C LEU A 261 -7.05 -0.30 -3.34
N SER A 262 -7.72 0.58 -4.09
CA SER A 262 -7.71 2.00 -3.77
C SER A 262 -8.35 2.36 -2.41
N PRO A 263 -9.37 1.66 -1.89
CA PRO A 263 -9.91 1.94 -0.55
C PRO A 263 -8.91 1.73 0.58
N LEU A 264 -8.13 0.66 0.55
CA LEU A 264 -7.03 0.46 1.50
C LEU A 264 -6.00 1.59 1.40
N SER A 265 -5.68 1.97 0.16
CA SER A 265 -4.79 3.08 -0.14
C SER A 265 -5.31 4.44 0.37
N LEU A 266 -6.64 4.66 0.41
CA LEU A 266 -7.24 5.84 1.04
C LEU A 266 -6.98 5.88 2.55
N MET A 267 -7.16 4.74 3.23
CA MET A 267 -6.94 4.61 4.66
C MET A 267 -5.48 4.90 5.02
N LEU A 268 -4.54 4.24 4.33
CA LEU A 268 -3.10 4.42 4.53
C LEU A 268 -2.65 5.85 4.15
N GLY A 269 -3.19 6.40 3.06
CA GLY A 269 -2.95 7.78 2.64
C GLY A 269 -3.46 8.81 3.66
N THR A 270 -4.59 8.51 4.30
CA THR A 270 -5.13 9.32 5.40
C THR A 270 -4.22 9.23 6.62
N ALA A 271 -3.76 8.03 7.00
CA ALA A 271 -2.82 7.85 8.10
C ALA A 271 -1.50 8.62 7.86
N TRP A 272 -0.95 8.54 6.66
CA TRP A 272 0.22 9.34 6.27
C TRP A 272 -0.06 10.84 6.34
N TRP A 273 -1.18 11.33 5.79
CA TRP A 273 -1.52 12.75 5.85
C TRP A 273 -1.59 13.27 7.29
N ARG A 274 -2.21 12.50 8.18
CA ARG A 274 -2.47 12.89 9.57
C ARG A 274 -1.26 12.76 10.50
N THR A 275 -0.34 11.86 10.21
CA THR A 275 0.77 11.52 11.12
C THR A 275 2.15 11.76 10.53
N ARG A 276 2.32 11.70 9.21
CA ARG A 276 3.60 11.70 8.49
C ARG A 276 4.60 10.69 9.06
N SER A 277 4.09 9.61 9.63
CA SER A 277 4.89 8.52 10.21
C SER A 277 5.01 7.42 9.17
N LEU A 278 6.22 7.20 8.64
CA LEU A 278 6.47 6.11 7.70
C LEU A 278 6.34 4.76 8.41
N LEU A 279 6.86 4.67 9.63
CA LEU A 279 6.78 3.46 10.44
C LEU A 279 5.31 3.04 10.69
N LEU A 280 4.42 3.99 10.99
CA LEU A 280 3.01 3.70 11.22
C LEU A 280 2.35 3.12 9.98
N VAL A 281 2.50 3.78 8.83
CA VAL A 281 1.84 3.30 7.61
C VAL A 281 2.44 1.98 7.12
N ALA A 282 3.75 1.77 7.28
CA ALA A 282 4.40 0.51 6.97
C ALA A 282 3.88 -0.63 7.87
N ALA A 283 3.72 -0.38 9.18
CA ALA A 283 3.18 -1.37 10.11
C ALA A 283 1.67 -1.63 9.92
N LEU A 284 0.89 -0.61 9.56
CA LEU A 284 -0.53 -0.78 9.21
C LEU A 284 -0.69 -1.60 7.92
N HIS A 285 0.13 -1.32 6.91
CA HIS A 285 0.18 -2.13 5.69
C HIS A 285 0.59 -3.56 6.04
N GLY A 286 1.69 -3.73 6.80
CA GLY A 286 2.11 -5.04 7.29
C GLY A 286 1.02 -5.78 8.07
N SER A 287 0.11 -5.08 8.75
CA SER A 287 -1.04 -5.70 9.44
C SER A 287 -2.04 -6.35 8.48
N VAL A 288 -2.14 -5.86 7.23
CA VAL A 288 -2.98 -6.46 6.18
C VAL A 288 -2.31 -7.72 5.61
N ASP A 289 -0.99 -7.71 5.46
CA ASP A 289 -0.28 -8.82 4.82
C ASP A 289 0.18 -9.89 5.82
N PHE A 290 0.19 -9.57 7.11
CA PHE A 290 0.75 -10.40 8.17
C PHE A 290 0.13 -11.79 8.25
N LEU A 291 -1.20 -11.90 8.35
CA LEU A 291 -1.84 -13.20 8.43
C LEU A 291 -1.72 -13.98 7.11
N PRO A 292 -1.98 -13.38 5.93
CA PRO A 292 -1.73 -14.02 4.64
C PRO A 292 -0.32 -14.57 4.46
N SER A 293 0.72 -13.88 4.94
CA SER A 293 2.12 -14.30 4.74
C SER A 293 2.62 -15.33 5.77
N LEU A 294 1.95 -15.51 6.91
CA LEU A 294 2.50 -16.25 8.04
C LEU A 294 2.70 -17.74 7.76
N ALA A 295 1.79 -18.37 7.01
CA ALA A 295 1.88 -19.80 6.70
C ALA A 295 3.11 -20.09 5.81
N ASP A 296 3.32 -19.27 4.78
CA ASP A 296 4.48 -19.36 3.89
C ASP A 296 5.77 -19.06 4.66
N PHE A 297 5.77 -18.05 5.52
CA PHE A 297 6.92 -17.74 6.37
C PHE A 297 7.33 -18.92 7.26
N ILE A 298 6.37 -19.58 7.92
CA ILE A 298 6.65 -20.77 8.72
C ILE A 298 7.21 -21.90 7.86
N THR A 299 6.61 -22.14 6.69
CA THR A 299 7.03 -23.21 5.79
C THR A 299 8.45 -23.01 5.27
N THR A 300 8.82 -21.76 4.96
CA THR A 300 10.14 -21.41 4.42
C THR A 300 11.23 -21.36 5.49
N TRP A 301 10.94 -20.85 6.68
CA TRP A 301 11.97 -20.49 7.67
C TRP A 301 12.02 -21.40 8.90
N ALA A 302 10.96 -22.16 9.20
CA ALA A 302 10.89 -23.02 10.39
C ALA A 302 11.02 -24.52 10.09
N ARG A 303 11.05 -24.89 8.80
CA ARG A 303 11.25 -26.25 8.29
C ARG A 303 12.50 -26.29 7.42
#